data_AF-A0A2N8ND79-F1
#
_entry.id   AF-A0A2N8ND79-F1
#
_cell.length_a   1.000
_cell.length_b   1.000
_cell.length_c   1.000
_cell.angle_alpha   90.00
_cell.angle_beta   90.00
_cell.angle_gamma   90.00
#
_symmetry.space_group_name_H-M   'P 1'
#
loop_
_entity.id
_entity.type
_entity.pdbx_description
1 polymer ?
#
loop_
_entity_poly.entity_id
_entity_poly.type
_entity_poly.pdbx_seq_one_letter_code
_entity_poly.pdbx_strand_id
1 'polypeptide(L)'
;MLWCLTVISCSGGKGGEIIGRYEGVGDYEPLSLFLADEGGGIETVTLSDVDVTVSVPFTWTLNGNNVLHLDFDPDDAVISGVGDDDQELQADVLTLLSTYTDPRVYVLDRTKHPLELRCGEGCPRYRKMSD
;
A
#
# COMPACT_ATOMS: atom_id res chain seq x y z
N MET A 1 -14.60 13.50 -0.43
CA MET A 1 -13.65 13.42 -1.56
C MET A 1 -13.23 11.96 -1.63
N LEU A 2 -13.68 11.21 -2.66
CA LEU A 2 -13.23 9.84 -2.90
C LEU A 2 -11.78 9.95 -3.39
N TRP A 3 -10.82 9.45 -2.61
CA TRP A 3 -9.42 9.43 -3.03
C TRP A 3 -9.22 8.23 -3.94
N CYS A 4 -9.08 8.49 -5.23
CA CYS A 4 -8.71 7.47 -6.21
C CYS A 4 -7.20 7.26 -6.10
N LEU A 5 -6.78 6.07 -5.66
CA LEU A 5 -5.40 5.63 -5.88
C LEU A 5 -5.23 5.49 -7.41
N THR A 6 -4.59 6.47 -8.05
CA THR A 6 -4.26 6.38 -9.47
C THR A 6 -3.00 5.56 -9.59
N VAL A 7 -3.19 4.28 -9.83
CA VAL A 7 -2.09 3.33 -9.80
C VAL A 7 -1.54 3.13 -11.18
N ILE A 8 -0.25 3.38 -11.37
CA ILE A 8 0.43 3.20 -12.66
C ILE A 8 1.29 1.94 -12.57
N SER A 9 0.90 0.87 -13.26
CA SER A 9 1.78 -0.28 -13.46
C SER A 9 2.96 0.12 -14.36
N CYS A 10 4.18 0.05 -13.83
CA CYS A 10 5.41 0.32 -14.59
C CYS A 10 5.94 -0.91 -15.36
N SER A 11 5.45 -2.11 -15.09
CA SER A 11 5.78 -3.32 -15.84
C SER A 11 4.60 -3.70 -16.72
N GLY A 12 4.66 -3.28 -17.99
CA GLY A 12 3.83 -3.82 -19.05
C GLY A 12 4.12 -5.30 -19.25
N GLY A 13 3.57 -6.16 -18.40
CA GLY A 13 3.44 -7.58 -18.67
C GLY A 13 2.51 -7.75 -19.87
N LYS A 14 2.98 -8.43 -20.91
CA LYS A 14 2.17 -8.67 -22.11
C LYS A 14 0.92 -9.46 -21.71
N GLY A 15 -0.26 -8.85 -21.78
CA GLY A 15 -1.52 -9.58 -21.73
C GLY A 15 -2.20 -9.67 -20.36
N GLY A 16 -2.25 -8.57 -19.59
CA GLY A 16 -3.13 -8.52 -18.41
C GLY A 16 -2.55 -9.16 -17.16
N GLU A 17 -1.23 -9.24 -17.06
CA GLU A 17 -0.54 -9.52 -15.80
C GLU A 17 -0.68 -8.33 -14.85
N ILE A 18 -1.03 -8.60 -13.59
CA ILE A 18 -1.21 -7.59 -12.54
C ILE A 18 0.04 -7.42 -11.68
N ILE A 19 1.12 -8.15 -12.00
CA ILE A 19 2.38 -8.13 -11.28
C ILE A 19 3.12 -6.85 -11.66
N GLY A 20 3.72 -6.20 -10.67
CA GLY A 20 4.43 -4.96 -10.90
C GLY A 20 4.37 -3.99 -9.75
N ARG A 21 5.03 -2.85 -9.97
CA ARG A 21 4.97 -1.71 -9.07
C ARG A 21 3.82 -0.80 -9.46
N TYR A 22 3.16 -0.34 -8.41
CA TYR A 22 1.95 0.43 -8.40
C TYR A 22 2.19 1.64 -7.49
N GLU A 23 2.15 2.85 -8.03
CA GLU A 23 2.38 4.06 -7.24
C GLU A 23 1.07 4.78 -6.96
N GLY A 24 0.96 5.43 -5.82
CA GLY A 24 -0.19 6.26 -5.51
C GLY A 24 0.09 7.23 -4.38
N VAL A 25 -0.92 8.03 -4.04
CA VAL A 25 -0.84 9.00 -2.95
C VAL A 25 -1.78 8.54 -1.85
N GLY A 26 -1.20 8.12 -0.73
CA GLY A 26 -1.89 8.00 0.55
C GLY A 26 -1.69 9.28 1.37
N ASP A 27 -2.37 9.39 2.50
CA ASP A 27 -2.28 10.61 3.33
C ASP A 27 -0.91 10.79 4.03
N TYR A 28 -0.04 9.78 4.02
CA TYR A 28 1.36 9.87 4.48
C TYR A 28 2.35 10.31 3.39
N GLU A 29 1.87 10.48 2.15
CA GLU A 29 2.68 10.70 0.93
C GLU A 29 3.79 9.62 0.75
N PRO A 30 4.46 9.60 -0.41
CA PRO A 30 4.23 8.60 -1.46
C PRO A 30 3.99 7.15 -0.98
N LEU A 31 2.92 6.54 -1.49
CA LEU A 31 2.63 5.10 -1.31
C LEU A 31 3.10 4.33 -2.54
N SER A 32 3.78 3.21 -2.35
CA SER A 32 4.00 2.24 -3.42
C SER A 32 3.61 0.83 -3.00
N LEU A 33 2.97 0.13 -3.93
CA LEU A 33 2.55 -1.25 -3.80
C LEU A 33 3.33 -2.06 -4.83
N PHE A 34 3.91 -3.19 -4.42
CA PHE A 34 4.55 -4.12 -5.33
C PHE A 34 3.85 -5.48 -5.23
N LEU A 35 3.29 -5.94 -6.35
CA LEU A 35 2.73 -7.28 -6.47
C LEU A 35 3.75 -8.19 -7.16
N ALA A 36 4.17 -9.26 -6.47
CA ALA A 36 5.06 -10.30 -7.01
C ALA A 36 4.24 -11.49 -7.55
N ASP A 37 4.81 -12.25 -8.49
CA ASP A 37 4.16 -13.36 -9.21
C ASP A 37 3.68 -14.51 -8.29
N GLU A 38 4.36 -14.73 -7.16
CA GLU A 38 4.09 -15.86 -6.26
C GLU A 38 2.99 -15.59 -5.21
N GLY A 39 2.16 -14.56 -5.41
CA GLY A 39 1.11 -14.20 -4.44
C GLY A 39 1.63 -13.42 -3.22
N GLY A 40 2.87 -12.94 -3.26
CA GLY A 40 3.46 -12.05 -2.26
C GLY A 40 3.53 -10.61 -2.76
N GLY A 41 3.74 -9.68 -1.84
CA GLY A 41 3.95 -8.28 -2.17
C GLY A 41 4.43 -7.45 -1.00
N ILE A 42 4.76 -6.20 -1.29
CA ILE A 42 5.23 -5.23 -0.30
C ILE A 42 4.53 -3.92 -0.55
N GLU A 43 3.99 -3.32 0.51
CA GLU A 43 3.53 -1.94 0.49
C GLU A 43 4.55 -1.08 1.23
N THR A 44 4.98 0.00 0.60
CA THR A 44 5.95 0.94 1.16
C THR A 44 5.29 2.31 1.30
N VAL A 45 5.36 2.86 2.51
CA VAL A 45 4.93 4.21 2.88
C VAL A 45 6.17 5.03 3.25
N THR A 46 6.28 6.25 2.75
CA THR A 46 7.35 7.17 3.11
C THR A 46 6.80 8.39 3.86
N LEU A 47 7.09 8.47 5.15
CA LEU A 47 6.79 9.63 5.99
C LEU A 47 7.77 10.75 5.66
N SER A 48 7.44 11.53 4.63
CA SER A 48 8.36 12.51 4.01
C SER A 48 8.81 13.63 4.96
N ASP A 49 8.02 13.93 5.99
CA ASP A 49 8.36 14.96 6.99
C ASP A 49 9.52 14.55 7.92
N VAL A 50 9.80 13.26 8.01
CA VAL A 50 10.73 12.66 9.00
C VAL A 50 11.70 11.64 8.38
N ASP A 51 11.78 11.58 7.04
CA ASP A 51 12.65 10.64 6.29
C ASP A 51 12.53 9.16 6.73
N VAL A 52 11.33 8.74 7.14
CA VAL A 52 11.05 7.36 7.54
C VAL A 52 10.37 6.60 6.41
N THR A 53 10.83 5.37 6.19
CA THR A 53 10.19 4.43 5.27
C THR A 53 9.72 3.19 6.02
N VAL A 54 8.46 2.84 5.85
CA VAL A 54 7.84 1.64 6.41
C VAL A 54 7.45 0.73 5.26
N SER A 55 7.98 -0.49 5.23
CA SER A 55 7.67 -1.51 4.24
C SER A 55 6.96 -2.68 4.91
N VAL A 56 5.71 -2.90 4.56
CA VAL A 56 4.85 -3.94 5.13
C VAL A 56 4.64 -5.04 4.09
N PRO A 57 5.10 -6.28 4.35
CA PRO A 57 4.82 -7.40 3.47
C PRO A 57 3.34 -7.78 3.53
N PHE A 58 2.87 -8.40 2.45
CA PHE A 58 1.54 -8.98 2.38
C PHE A 58 1.50 -10.18 1.44
N THR A 59 0.46 -10.98 1.58
CA THR A 59 0.04 -11.96 0.58
C THR A 59 -1.16 -11.43 -0.19
N TRP A 60 -1.34 -11.88 -1.43
CA TRP A 60 -2.43 -11.43 -2.27
C TRP A 60 -3.09 -12.55 -3.07
N THR A 61 -4.39 -12.37 -3.33
CA THR A 61 -5.15 -13.22 -4.24
C THR A 61 -6.03 -12.36 -5.15
N LEU A 62 -6.16 -12.78 -6.41
CA LEU A 62 -7.07 -12.16 -7.37
C LEU A 62 -8.19 -13.14 -7.70
N ASN A 63 -9.44 -12.75 -7.45
CA ASN A 63 -10.58 -13.59 -7.81
C ASN A 63 -11.13 -13.27 -9.22
N GLY A 64 -12.05 -14.12 -9.70
CA GLY A 64 -12.62 -14.02 -11.05
C GLY A 64 -13.38 -12.72 -11.36
N ASN A 65 -13.66 -11.89 -10.35
CA ASN A 65 -14.35 -10.60 -10.50
C ASN A 65 -13.37 -9.41 -10.52
N ASN A 66 -12.08 -9.66 -10.78
CA ASN A 66 -11.01 -8.65 -10.68
C ASN A 66 -10.90 -8.01 -9.29
N VAL A 67 -11.31 -8.73 -8.25
CA VAL A 67 -11.16 -8.27 -6.87
C VAL A 67 -9.86 -8.84 -6.31
N LEU A 68 -8.97 -7.94 -5.94
CA LEU A 68 -7.67 -8.21 -5.33
C LEU A 68 -7.81 -8.08 -3.81
N HIS A 69 -7.51 -9.16 -3.11
CA HIS A 69 -7.45 -9.20 -1.65
C HIS A 69 -5.98 -9.19 -1.23
N LEU A 70 -5.63 -8.29 -0.32
CA LEU A 70 -4.29 -8.18 0.29
C LEU A 70 -4.41 -8.50 1.78
N ASP A 71 -3.62 -9.46 2.26
CA ASP A 71 -3.51 -9.85 3.66
C ASP A 71 -2.12 -9.45 4.17
N PHE A 72 -2.06 -8.43 5.02
CA PHE A 72 -0.81 -7.83 5.47
C PHE A 72 -0.23 -8.53 6.68
N ASP A 73 1.10 -8.51 6.76
CA ASP A 73 1.85 -8.98 7.91
C ASP A 73 2.65 -7.82 8.52
N PRO A 74 2.03 -7.04 9.43
CA PRO A 74 2.72 -5.92 10.08
C PRO A 74 3.81 -6.35 11.06
N ASP A 75 3.83 -7.62 11.50
CA ASP A 75 4.87 -8.12 12.40
C ASP A 75 6.21 -8.30 11.68
N ASP A 76 6.16 -8.60 10.37
CA ASP A 76 7.33 -8.67 9.48
C ASP A 76 7.66 -7.34 8.78
N ALA A 77 7.09 -6.22 9.24
CA ALA A 77 7.35 -4.91 8.67
C ALA A 77 8.80 -4.45 8.89
N VAL A 78 9.40 -3.87 7.84
CA VAL A 78 10.74 -3.27 7.90
C VAL A 78 10.61 -1.76 7.98
N ILE A 79 11.17 -1.18 9.04
CA ILE A 79 11.19 0.26 9.29
C ILE A 79 12.63 0.76 9.07
N SER A 80 12.78 1.83 8.29
CA SER A 80 14.07 2.47 8.01
C SER A 80 13.98 3.97 8.26
N GLY A 81 15.07 4.57 8.76
CA GLY A 81 15.13 6.02 9.03
C GLY A 81 14.70 6.44 10.44
N VAL A 82 14.20 5.51 11.27
CA VAL A 82 13.88 5.79 12.68
C VAL A 82 15.14 5.59 13.53
N GLY A 83 15.55 6.61 14.28
CA GLY A 83 16.54 6.48 15.34
C GLY A 83 15.95 5.78 16.56
N ASP A 84 16.74 4.95 17.24
CA ASP A 84 16.28 4.18 18.41
C ASP A 84 15.82 5.06 19.59
N ASP A 85 16.16 6.36 19.57
CA ASP A 85 15.89 7.34 20.62
C ASP A 85 14.67 8.24 20.39
N ASP A 86 14.04 8.19 19.21
CA ASP A 86 12.85 8.98 18.89
C ASP A 86 11.55 8.25 19.26
N GLN A 87 11.14 8.38 20.53
CA GLN A 87 9.95 7.72 21.07
C GLN A 87 8.64 8.20 20.43
N GLU A 88 8.57 9.46 19.99
CA GLU A 88 7.38 10.01 19.35
C GLU A 88 7.21 9.42 17.95
N LEU A 89 8.30 9.35 17.19
CA LEU A 89 8.32 8.72 15.88
C LEU A 89 8.04 7.21 15.96
N GLN A 90 8.57 6.52 16.97
CA GLN A 90 8.23 5.11 17.22
C GLN A 90 6.73 4.91 17.48
N ALA A 91 6.10 5.80 18.26
CA ALA A 91 4.67 5.75 18.52
C ALA A 91 3.83 6.01 17.25
N ASP A 92 4.26 6.95 16.41
CA ASP A 92 3.60 7.23 15.12
C ASP A 92 3.73 6.03 14.16
N VAL A 93 4.89 5.37 14.09
CA VAL A 93 5.10 4.16 13.28
C VAL A 93 4.27 2.98 13.79
N LEU A 94 4.18 2.77 15.11
CA LEU A 94 3.31 1.74 15.69
C LEU A 94 1.83 2.02 15.38
N THR A 95 1.42 3.29 15.44
CA THR A 95 0.06 3.71 15.05
C THR A 95 -0.20 3.40 13.58
N LEU A 96 0.75 3.68 12.68
CA LEU A 96 0.67 3.30 11.28
C LEU A 96 0.53 1.78 11.13
N LEU A 97 1.39 0.98 11.75
CA LEU A 97 1.34 -0.49 11.64
C LEU A 97 0.02 -1.08 12.15
N SER A 98 -0.62 -0.47 13.15
CA SER A 98 -1.92 -0.92 13.65
C SER A 98 -3.04 -0.89 12.59
N THR A 99 -2.87 -0.09 11.53
CA THR A 99 -3.81 0.01 10.41
C THR A 99 -3.68 -1.11 9.37
N TYR A 100 -2.65 -1.95 9.49
CA TYR A 100 -2.39 -3.10 8.62
C TYR A 100 -2.99 -4.40 9.17
N THR A 101 -3.78 -4.33 10.24
CA THR A 101 -4.37 -5.50 10.90
C THR A 101 -5.54 -6.12 10.13
N ASP A 102 -6.23 -5.31 9.30
CA ASP A 102 -7.34 -5.78 8.48
C ASP A 102 -6.91 -5.97 7.00
N PRO A 103 -7.41 -7.02 6.32
CA PRO A 103 -7.19 -7.21 4.89
C PRO A 103 -7.73 -6.04 4.06
N ARG A 104 -7.06 -5.73 2.94
CA ARG A 104 -7.52 -4.70 1.99
C ARG A 104 -8.07 -5.32 0.72
N VAL A 105 -9.09 -4.66 0.18
CA VAL A 105 -9.79 -5.10 -1.02
C VAL A 105 -9.75 -4.02 -2.08
N TYR A 106 -9.19 -4.36 -3.24
CA TYR A 106 -9.13 -3.50 -4.41
C TYR A 106 -9.88 -4.13 -5.57
N VAL A 107 -10.42 -3.29 -6.45
CA VAL A 107 -10.98 -3.69 -7.74
C VAL A 107 -10.03 -3.24 -8.83
N LEU A 108 -9.55 -4.20 -9.61
CA LEU A 108 -8.70 -3.95 -10.77
C LEU A 108 -9.54 -3.52 -11.98
N ASP A 109 -9.27 -2.32 -12.49
CA ASP A 109 -9.86 -1.80 -13.72
C ASP A 109 -8.94 -2.08 -14.91
N ARG A 110 -9.19 -3.21 -15.58
CA ARG A 110 -8.47 -3.65 -16.78
C ARG A 110 -8.79 -2.84 -18.04
N THR A 111 -9.77 -1.93 -17.98
CA THR A 111 -10.10 -1.06 -19.13
C THR A 111 -9.11 0.11 -19.25
N LYS A 112 -8.35 0.39 -18.19
CA LYS A 112 -7.40 1.50 -18.08
C LYS A 112 -6.01 1.08 -18.53
N HIS A 113 -5.29 2.03 -19.12
CA HIS A 113 -3.91 1.88 -19.57
C HIS A 113 -3.12 3.12 -19.13
N PRO A 114 -2.28 3.04 -18.09
CA PRO A 114 -1.94 1.85 -17.28
C PRO A 114 -3.13 1.31 -16.46
N LEU A 115 -3.03 0.05 -15.99
CA LEU A 115 -4.05 -0.60 -15.15
C LEU A 115 -4.25 0.18 -13.84
N GLU A 116 -5.49 0.42 -13.45
CA GLU A 116 -5.82 1.08 -12.17
C GLU A 116 -6.30 0.05 -11.13
N LEU A 117 -5.85 0.18 -9.87
CA LEU A 117 -6.46 -0.50 -8.71
C LEU A 117 -7.32 0.51 -7.95
N ARG A 118 -8.60 0.22 -7.80
CA ARG A 118 -9.53 1.09 -7.07
C ARG A 118 -9.87 0.48 -5.73
N CYS A 119 -9.73 1.29 -4.70
CA CYS A 119 -10.06 0.90 -3.35
C CYS A 119 -11.52 1.24 -3.05
N GLY A 120 -12.27 0.32 -2.42
CA GLY A 120 -13.68 0.53 -2.05
C GLY A 120 -13.88 1.36 -0.77
N GLU A 121 -15.12 1.40 -0.26
CA GLU A 121 -15.37 1.87 1.11
C GLU A 121 -14.78 0.86 2.11
N GLY A 122 -13.79 1.28 2.90
CA GLY A 122 -13.06 0.39 3.83
C GLY A 122 -11.54 0.48 3.71
N CYS A 123 -11.05 1.18 2.70
CA CYS A 123 -9.62 1.43 2.58
C CYS A 123 -9.14 2.41 3.64
N PRO A 124 -7.96 2.16 4.22
CA PRO A 124 -7.45 3.01 5.28
C PRO A 124 -7.38 4.47 4.81
N ARG A 125 -8.03 5.32 5.61
CA ARG A 125 -7.92 6.78 5.53
C ARG A 125 -6.79 7.15 6.46
N TYR A 126 -5.65 7.50 5.92
CA TYR A 126 -4.39 7.70 6.63
C TYR A 126 -4.18 9.13 7.12
N ARG A 127 -5.23 9.89 7.39
CA ARG A 127 -5.04 11.28 7.81
C ARG A 127 -4.54 11.35 9.25
N LYS A 128 -3.34 11.88 9.50
CA LYS A 128 -3.08 12.63 10.74
C LYS A 128 -3.62 14.03 10.51
N MET A 129 -4.87 14.27 10.93
CA MET A 129 -5.29 15.64 11.21
C MET A 129 -4.72 16.01 12.57
N SER A 130 -3.84 16.99 12.58
CA SER A 130 -3.71 17.89 13.71
C SER A 130 -3.80 19.30 13.15
N ASP A 131 -4.76 20.06 13.66
CA ASP A 131 -4.93 21.51 13.44
C ASP A 131 -3.64 22.28 13.77
#